data_AF-A0A5S9XRG2-F1
#
_entry.id   AF-A0A5S9XRG2-F1
#
_cell.length_a   1.000
_cell.length_b   1.000
_cell.length_c   1.000
_cell.angle_alpha   90.00
_cell.angle_beta   90.00
_cell.angle_gamma   90.00
#
_symmetry.space_group_name_H-M   'P 1'
#
loop_
_entity.id
_entity.type
_entity.pdbx_description
1 polymer ?
#
loop_
_entity_poly.entity_id
_entity_poly.type
_entity_poly.pdbx_seq_one_letter_code
_entity_poly.pdbx_strand_id
1 'polypeptide(L)'
;MFFTKTTGRFYVLDKSQIEDNAWILLYLELVVATSFRNHITHGLTSLKILKVAMEIPRSPGVSVNMGLDAYDATFYISYKDFCKARVGKEVDRIALVRRILDPQLEILRLGGYTLSSQTIKPSNTMDAGSF
;
A
#
# COMPACT_ATOMS: atom_id res chain seq x y z
N MET A 1 -4.65 -9.42 5.82
CA MET A 1 -5.52 -8.23 5.97
C MET A 1 -6.69 -8.38 5.01
N PHE A 2 -7.91 -8.59 5.50
CA PHE A 2 -9.10 -8.66 4.67
C PHE A 2 -9.65 -7.24 4.50
N PHE A 3 -9.69 -6.73 3.27
CA PHE A 3 -10.40 -5.48 2.97
C PHE A 3 -11.90 -5.78 2.94
N THR A 4 -12.53 -5.88 4.11
CA THR A 4 -13.99 -5.87 4.20
C THR A 4 -14.48 -4.42 4.04
N LYS A 5 -15.62 -4.26 3.38
CA LYS A 5 -16.25 -2.96 3.12
C LYS A 5 -16.80 -2.37 4.42
N THR A 6 -15.93 -1.90 5.31
CA THR A 6 -16.33 -1.27 6.56
C THR A 6 -15.84 0.18 6.58
N THR A 7 -16.81 1.09 6.50
CA THR A 7 -16.70 2.55 6.47
C THR A 7 -16.13 3.12 5.17
N GLY A 8 -16.82 4.09 4.53
CA GLY A 8 -16.43 4.71 3.25
C GLY A 8 -15.15 5.56 3.28
N ARG A 9 -14.17 5.17 4.10
CA ARG A 9 -12.82 5.74 4.20
C ARG A 9 -11.86 5.01 3.26
N PHE A 10 -12.04 3.70 3.11
CA PHE A 10 -11.18 2.86 2.29
C PHE A 10 -11.85 2.54 0.95
N TYR A 11 -11.12 2.77 -0.13
CA TYR A 11 -11.51 2.46 -1.49
C TYR A 11 -10.59 1.36 -2.01
N VAL A 12 -11.17 0.20 -2.34
CA VAL A 12 -10.43 -0.88 -2.99
C VAL A 12 -10.42 -0.60 -4.48
N LEU A 13 -9.22 -0.55 -5.07
CA LEU A 13 -9.08 -0.34 -6.50
C LEU A 13 -9.38 -1.62 -7.26
N ASP A 14 -10.02 -1.49 -8.42
CA ASP A 14 -10.17 -2.59 -9.36
C ASP A 14 -8.87 -2.85 -10.13
N LYS A 15 -8.84 -3.96 -10.87
CA LYS A 15 -7.65 -4.38 -11.59
C LYS A 15 -7.27 -3.41 -12.72
N SER A 16 -8.25 -2.91 -13.49
CA SER A 16 -8.02 -1.91 -14.55
C SER A 16 -7.42 -0.63 -13.99
N GLN A 17 -7.94 -0.11 -12.88
CA GLN A 17 -7.41 1.05 -12.20
C GLN A 17 -5.95 0.86 -11.78
N ILE A 18 -5.56 -0.33 -11.33
CA ILE A 18 -4.16 -0.63 -10.99
C ILE A 18 -3.29 -0.66 -12.25
N GLU A 19 -3.77 -1.27 -13.34
CA GLU A 19 -3.02 -1.42 -14.61
C GLU A 19 -2.87 -0.08 -15.35
N ASP A 20 -3.91 0.75 -15.37
CA ASP A 20 -3.92 2.07 -16.01
C ASP A 20 -3.04 3.10 -15.26
N ASN A 21 -2.72 2.83 -13.99
CA ASN A 21 -1.98 3.73 -13.12
C ASN A 21 -0.63 3.14 -12.74
N ALA A 22 0.29 3.08 -13.71
CA ALA A 22 1.65 2.53 -13.55
C ALA A 22 2.44 3.15 -12.38
N TRP A 23 2.09 4.37 -11.94
CA TRP A 23 2.69 5.00 -10.77
C TRP A 23 2.43 4.25 -9.45
N ILE A 24 1.40 3.41 -9.36
CA ILE A 24 1.17 2.53 -8.20
C ILE A 24 2.30 1.51 -8.06
N LEU A 25 2.76 0.95 -9.19
CA LEU A 25 3.94 0.08 -9.20
C LEU A 25 5.19 0.87 -8.79
N LEU A 26 5.38 2.08 -9.32
CA LEU A 26 6.49 2.95 -8.93
C LEU A 26 6.52 3.21 -7.41
N TYR A 27 5.36 3.45 -6.79
CA TYR A 27 5.27 3.64 -5.34
C TYR A 27 5.72 2.41 -4.54
N LEU A 28 5.31 1.23 -5.00
CA LEU A 28 5.75 -0.04 -4.42
C LEU A 28 7.26 -0.24 -4.59
N GLU A 29 7.79 0.02 -5.78
CA GLU A 29 9.20 -0.11 -6.11
C GLU A 29 10.08 0.80 -5.23
N LEU A 30 9.69 2.07 -5.08
CA LEU A 30 10.38 3.04 -4.23
C LEU A 30 10.42 2.62 -2.76
N VAL A 31 9.29 2.15 -2.22
CA VAL A 31 9.25 1.77 -0.80
C VAL A 31 10.06 0.50 -0.53
N VAL A 32 10.09 -0.43 -1.48
CA VAL A 32 10.91 -1.64 -1.40
C VAL A 32 12.40 -1.28 -1.51
N ALA A 33 12.79 -0.45 -2.49
CA ALA A 33 14.18 -0.04 -2.68
C ALA A 33 14.73 0.70 -1.45
N THR A 34 13.91 1.53 -0.81
CA THR A 34 14.29 2.26 0.40
C THR A 34 14.30 1.39 1.66
N SER A 35 13.43 0.38 1.76
CA SER A 35 13.41 -0.58 2.88
C SER A 35 14.56 -1.60 2.81
N PHE A 36 15.04 -1.93 1.61
CA PHE A 36 16.04 -2.97 1.35
C PHE A 36 17.26 -2.43 0.61
N ARG A 37 17.78 -1.28 1.05
CA ARG A 37 18.90 -0.58 0.37
C ARG A 37 20.12 -1.44 0.10
N ASN A 38 20.39 -2.44 0.94
CA ASN A 38 21.54 -3.34 0.80
C ASN A 38 21.31 -4.49 -0.19
N HIS A 39 20.10 -4.66 -0.72
CA HIS A 39 19.69 -5.76 -1.61
C HIS A 39 19.20 -5.28 -2.99
N ILE A 40 19.52 -4.03 -3.37
CA ILE A 40 19.06 -3.41 -4.63
C ILE A 40 19.62 -4.14 -5.87
N THR A 41 20.75 -4.84 -5.73
CA THR A 41 21.39 -5.61 -6.81
C THR A 41 20.51 -6.70 -7.42
N HIS A 42 19.43 -7.12 -6.74
CA HIS A 42 18.55 -8.19 -7.18
C HIS A 42 17.32 -7.73 -7.99
N GLY A 43 17.23 -6.43 -8.30
CA GLY A 43 16.17 -5.86 -9.14
C GLY A 43 14.78 -5.80 -8.48
N LEU A 44 13.89 -4.99 -9.06
CA LEU A 44 12.51 -4.77 -8.58
C LEU A 44 11.45 -5.51 -9.42
N THR A 45 11.87 -6.20 -10.49
CA THR A 45 11.00 -7.00 -11.39
C THR A 45 10.35 -8.21 -10.73
N SER A 46 10.78 -8.55 -9.52
CA SER A 46 10.30 -9.65 -8.69
C SER A 46 9.08 -9.30 -7.83
N LEU A 47 8.44 -8.15 -8.08
CA LEU A 47 7.28 -7.67 -7.34
C LEU A 47 6.00 -7.89 -8.15
N LYS A 48 4.96 -8.44 -7.53
CA LYS A 48 3.63 -8.57 -8.15
C LYS A 48 2.55 -8.01 -7.25
N ILE A 49 1.89 -6.95 -7.69
CA ILE A 49 0.73 -6.38 -6.99
C ILE A 49 -0.42 -7.38 -7.03
N LEU A 50 -1.03 -7.60 -5.86
CA LEU A 50 -2.21 -8.45 -5.70
C LEU A 50 -3.48 -7.62 -5.54
N LYS A 51 -3.45 -6.63 -4.64
CA LYS A 51 -4.60 -5.80 -4.30
C LYS A 51 -4.13 -4.46 -3.77
N VAL A 52 -4.87 -3.41 -4.10
CA VAL A 52 -4.61 -2.07 -3.59
C VAL A 52 -5.87 -1.53 -2.94
N ALA A 53 -5.72 -0.96 -1.77
CA ALA A 53 -6.72 -0.07 -1.19
C ALA A 53 -6.11 1.29 -0.97
N MET A 54 -6.93 2.32 -0.97
CA MET A 54 -6.52 3.67 -0.65
C MET A 54 -7.44 4.29 0.41
N GLU A 55 -6.85 5.12 1.25
CA GLU A 55 -7.53 5.95 2.23
C GLU A 55 -7.26 7.42 1.91
N ILE A 56 -8.31 8.23 1.95
CA ILE A 56 -8.21 9.69 1.82
C ILE A 56 -8.54 10.30 3.19
N PRO A 57 -7.65 11.10 3.78
CA PRO A 57 -7.91 11.76 5.06
C PRO A 57 -9.14 12.67 4.95
N ARG A 58 -10.04 12.58 5.95
CA ARG A 58 -11.19 13.48 6.05
C ARG A 58 -10.83 14.71 6.88
N SER A 59 -9.96 15.56 6.33
CA SER A 59 -9.67 16.86 6.95
C SER A 59 -10.55 17.95 6.34
N PRO A 60 -11.27 18.76 7.15
CA PRO A 60 -11.96 19.94 6.66
C PRO A 60 -10.94 20.88 6.02
N GLY A 61 -11.10 21.20 4.73
CA GLY A 61 -10.29 22.19 4.01
C GLY A 61 -9.14 21.68 3.13
N VAL A 62 -8.87 20.37 3.08
CA VAL A 62 -7.82 19.78 2.22
C VAL A 62 -8.44 19.06 1.02
N SER A 63 -8.57 19.81 -0.08
CA SER A 63 -8.84 19.41 -1.47
C SER A 63 -10.10 18.57 -1.79
N VAL A 64 -10.75 18.98 -2.88
CA VAL A 64 -12.03 18.49 -3.43
C VAL A 64 -11.89 17.17 -4.22
N ASN A 65 -10.66 16.74 -4.48
CA ASN A 65 -10.36 15.60 -5.35
C ASN A 65 -10.54 14.27 -4.61
N MET A 66 -11.29 13.36 -5.24
CA MET A 66 -11.60 12.04 -4.71
C MET A 66 -10.95 10.95 -5.57
N GLY A 67 -10.87 9.74 -5.01
CA GLY A 67 -10.28 8.59 -5.71
C GLY A 67 -8.82 8.83 -6.05
N LEU A 68 -8.38 8.35 -7.22
CA LEU A 68 -6.97 8.34 -7.63
C LEU A 68 -6.36 9.73 -7.83
N ASP A 69 -7.18 10.77 -7.99
CA ASP A 69 -6.76 12.16 -8.14
C ASP A 69 -6.57 12.89 -6.80
N ALA A 70 -6.83 12.22 -5.67
CA ALA A 70 -6.72 12.81 -4.34
C ALA A 70 -5.29 13.24 -4.02
N TYR A 71 -5.09 14.50 -3.63
CA TYR A 71 -3.75 15.02 -3.38
C TYR A 71 -3.07 14.42 -2.15
N ASP A 72 -3.81 14.22 -1.06
CA ASP A 72 -3.36 13.46 0.11
C ASP A 72 -4.08 12.11 0.14
N ALA A 73 -3.31 11.03 -0.01
CA ALA A 73 -3.85 9.67 0.03
C ALA A 73 -2.83 8.68 0.56
N THR A 74 -3.31 7.70 1.31
CA THR A 74 -2.51 6.56 1.77
C THR A 74 -2.91 5.30 1.00
N PHE A 75 -1.95 4.68 0.34
CA PHE A 75 -2.08 3.45 -0.43
C PHE A 75 -1.59 2.26 0.37
N TYR A 76 -2.42 1.24 0.45
CA TYR A 76 -2.15 -0.07 1.05
C TYR A 76 -2.01 -1.07 -0.10
N ILE A 77 -0.78 -1.41 -0.43
CA ILE A 77 -0.46 -2.26 -1.58
C ILE A 77 -0.10 -3.64 -1.05
N SER A 78 -0.96 -4.62 -1.28
CA SER A 78 -0.63 -6.03 -1.07
C SER A 78 0.11 -6.55 -2.30
N TYR A 79 1.24 -7.21 -2.09
CA TYR A 79 2.09 -7.71 -3.16
C TYR A 79 2.81 -9.00 -2.77
N LYS A 80 3.24 -9.75 -3.79
CA LYS A 80 4.19 -10.85 -3.67
C LYS A 80 5.60 -10.36 -3.95
N ASP A 81 6.53 -10.82 -3.12
CA ASP A 81 7.96 -10.63 -3.33
C ASP A 81 8.61 -11.98 -3.64
N PHE A 82 9.02 -12.16 -4.90
CA PHE A 82 9.68 -13.38 -5.37
C PHE A 82 11.21 -13.36 -5.16
N CYS A 83 11.77 -12.25 -4.68
CA CYS A 83 13.21 -12.11 -4.52
C CYS A 83 13.72 -12.89 -3.30
N LYS A 84 14.14 -14.15 -3.51
CA LYS A 84 14.71 -15.00 -2.45
C LYS A 84 15.89 -14.35 -1.73
N ALA A 85 16.71 -13.55 -2.41
CA ALA A 85 17.81 -12.84 -1.78
C ALA A 85 17.36 -11.74 -0.80
N ARG A 86 16.16 -11.18 -1.01
CA ARG A 86 15.57 -10.15 -0.14
C ARG A 86 14.72 -10.73 0.99
N VAL A 87 13.94 -11.77 0.69
CA VAL A 87 12.91 -12.30 1.61
C VAL A 87 13.15 -13.75 2.05
N GLY A 88 14.20 -14.40 1.57
CA GLY A 88 14.54 -15.82 1.83
C GLY A 88 13.63 -16.79 1.09
N LYS A 89 12.31 -16.60 1.21
CA LYS A 89 11.25 -17.36 0.52
C LYS A 89 10.17 -16.42 0.00
N GLU A 90 9.42 -16.86 -1.00
CA GLU A 90 8.25 -16.12 -1.49
C GLU A 90 7.29 -15.84 -0.33
N VAL A 91 6.89 -14.57 -0.17
CA VAL A 91 5.95 -14.14 0.87
C VAL A 91 5.00 -13.08 0.35
N ASP A 92 3.79 -13.09 0.90
CA ASP A 92 2.85 -12.00 0.77
C ASP A 92 3.24 -10.87 1.75
N ARG A 93 3.24 -9.64 1.24
CA ARG A 93 3.65 -8.45 1.97
C ARG A 93 2.68 -7.32 1.75
N ILE A 94 2.76 -6.32 2.61
CA ILE A 94 1.97 -5.09 2.51
C ILE A 94 2.94 -3.91 2.50
N ALA A 95 2.77 -3.02 1.54
CA ALA A 95 3.41 -1.72 1.51
C ALA A 95 2.38 -0.65 1.91
N LEU A 96 2.80 0.26 2.78
CA LEU A 96 2.06 1.47 3.10
C LEU A 96 2.77 2.65 2.46
N VAL A 97 2.08 3.39 1.60
CA VAL A 97 2.64 4.57 0.92
C VAL A 97 1.70 5.74 1.07
N ARG A 98 2.14 6.83 1.71
CA ARG A 98 1.41 8.09 1.73
C ARG A 98 1.96 9.01 0.64
N ARG A 99 1.04 9.55 -0.15
CA ARG A 99 1.26 10.60 -1.14
C ARG A 99 0.70 11.90 -0.62
N ILE A 100 1.46 12.98 -0.75
CA ILE A 100 0.99 14.36 -0.59
C ILE A 100 1.47 15.14 -1.81
N LEU A 101 0.52 15.56 -2.65
CA LEU A 101 0.76 16.50 -3.73
C LEU A 101 0.35 17.90 -3.26
N ASP A 102 1.30 18.81 -3.20
CA ASP A 102 1.07 20.22 -2.91
C ASP A 102 1.11 20.99 -4.23
N PRO A 103 -0.05 21.35 -4.82
CA PRO A 103 -0.09 22.03 -6.11
C PRO A 103 0.38 23.50 -6.01
N GLN A 104 0.35 24.10 -4.82
CA GLN A 104 0.76 25.49 -4.62
C GLN A 104 2.28 25.61 -4.60
N LEU A 105 2.93 24.63 -3.97
CA LEU A 105 4.40 24.56 -3.92
C LEU A 105 4.99 23.71 -5.07
N GLU A 106 4.15 23.05 -5.86
CA GLU A 106 4.54 22.08 -6.90
C GLU A 106 5.40 20.92 -6.35
N ILE A 107 5.15 20.50 -5.11
CA ILE A 107 5.94 19.47 -4.42
C ILE A 107 5.15 18.17 -4.33
N LEU A 108 5.77 17.08 -4.77
CA LEU A 108 5.34 15.71 -4.47
C LEU A 108 6.14 15.15 -3.29
N ARG A 109 5.44 14.79 -2.21
CA ARG A 109 6.02 14.07 -1.08
C ARG A 109 5.50 12.64 -1.07
N LEU A 110 6.43 11.68 -1.03
CA LEU A 110 6.14 10.25 -0.91
C LEU A 110 6.87 9.72 0.33
N GLY A 111 6.15 8.99 1.17
CA GLY A 111 6.71 8.33 2.34
C GLY A 111 6.03 6.99 2.58
N GLY A 112 6.76 6.02 3.11
CA GLY A 112 6.18 4.70 3.29
C GLY A 112 7.13 3.69 3.91
N TYR A 113 6.61 2.50 4.17
CA TYR A 113 7.38 1.36 4.66
C TYR A 113 6.73 0.04 4.23
N THR A 114 7.46 -1.06 4.37
CA THR A 114 6.99 -2.41 4.08
C THR A 114 6.77 -3.22 5.36
N LEU A 115 5.70 -4.01 5.39
CA LEU A 115 5.38 -4.95 6.47
C LEU A 115 5.36 -6.39 5.91
N SER A 116 5.79 -7.35 6.72
CA SER A 116 5.60 -8.77 6.44
C SER A 116 4.19 -9.18 6.86
N SER A 117 3.45 -9.90 6.01
CA SER A 117 2.11 -10.38 6.39
C SER A 117 2.15 -11.43 7.51
N GLN A 118 3.32 -12.04 7.80
CA GLN A 118 3.49 -12.99 8.89
C GLN A 118 3.45 -12.35 10.29
N THR A 119 3.62 -11.02 10.37
CA THR A 119 3.61 -10.27 11.64
C THR A 119 2.20 -9.84 12.05
N ILE A 120 1.20 -9.97 11.17
CA ILE A 120 -0.20 -9.67 11.46
C ILE A 120 -0.86 -10.94 11.99
N LYS A 121 -0.78 -11.17 13.30
CA LYS A 121 -1.57 -12.23 13.94
C LYS A 121 -3.06 -11.95 13.69
N PRO A 122 -3.88 -12.92 13.24
CA PRO A 122 -5.32 -12.76 13.30
C PRO A 122 -5.72 -12.60 14.77
N SER A 123 -6.37 -11.50 15.12
CA SER A 123 -6.97 -11.32 16.44
C SER A 123 -8.20 -12.22 16.55
N ASN A 124 -7.98 -13.49 16.89
CA ASN A 124 -9.05 -14.38 17.30
C ASN A 124 -9.33 -14.11 18.78
N THR A 125 -10.17 -13.13 19.08
CA THR A 125 -10.84 -13.03 20.39
C THR A 125 -12.21 -12.41 20.18
N MET A 126 -13.11 -13.21 19.61
CA MET A 126 -14.52 -13.15 19.98
C MET A 126 -14.78 -14.46 20.71
N ASP A 127 -14.61 -14.41 22.03
CA ASP A 127 -15.09 -15.45 22.92
C ASP A 127 -16.62 -15.37 22.88
N ALA A 128 -17.21 -16.22 22.06
CA ALA A 128 -18.64 -16.42 21.99
C ALA A 128 -18.98 -17.65 22.84
N GLY A 129 -19.45 -17.40 24.05
CA GLY A 129 -20.31 -18.33 24.78
C GLY A 129 -19.81 -18.76 26.15
N SER A 130 -20.51 -18.29 27.16
CA SER A 130 -21.06 -19.15 28.21
C SER A 130 -22.35 -18.49 28.69
N PHE A 131 -23.46 -19.20 28.56
CA PHE A 131 -24.75 -18.91 29.20
C PHE A 131 -24.63 -19.14 30.71
#